data_AF-A0A392PUS6-F1
#
_entry.id   AF-A0A392PUS6-F1
#
_cell.length_a   1.000
_cell.length_b   1.000
_cell.length_c   1.000
_cell.angle_alpha   90.00
_cell.angle_beta   90.00
_cell.angle_gamma   90.00
#
_symmetry.space_group_name_H-M   'P 1'
#
loop_
_entity.id
_entity.type
_entity.pdbx_description
1 polymer ?
#
loop_
_entity_poly.entity_id
_entity_poly.type
_entity_poly.pdbx_seq_one_letter_code
_entity_poly.pdbx_strand_id
1 'polypeptide(L)'
;AYPNGVSMSRIDRVLAMDGWLALGENPTLWVLPRSVSDHCPLVVRFKDFDWGPKPFRFNNHWLEHKDFKGVVENFWRENNTIGWMAYVLKEKFKGLKAIIKAWNREAYGVVDEKIMKLISDISLLDIKGELVGLLEEEVGCRKTLFSELWHLKQSNESVLIQRSRAAWLKKGDANTSYFHACIKSRGKQNSISALQTDMGWVESPVGIRQLVVSFFRNHFSSVQWQRPKLDGI
;
A
#
# COMPACT_ATOMS: atom_id res chain seq x y z
N ALA A 1 -12.14 -22.33 -30.00
CA ALA A 1 -10.81 -22.07 -30.60
C ALA A 1 -10.81 -22.49 -32.07
N TYR A 2 -9.91 -22.02 -32.94
CA TYR A 2 -9.83 -22.57 -34.31
C TYR A 2 -9.33 -24.03 -34.25
N PRO A 3 -9.93 -24.98 -34.99
CA PRO A 3 -9.58 -26.41 -34.94
C PRO A 3 -8.17 -26.75 -35.45
N ASN A 4 -7.42 -25.77 -35.94
CA ASN A 4 -6.04 -25.93 -36.41
C ASN A 4 -4.99 -25.92 -35.28
N GLY A 5 -5.35 -25.59 -34.04
CA GLY A 5 -4.45 -25.69 -32.87
C GLY A 5 -3.32 -24.65 -32.81
N VAL A 6 -3.26 -23.70 -33.74
CA VAL A 6 -2.16 -22.70 -33.84
C VAL A 6 -2.45 -21.43 -33.02
N SER A 7 -3.72 -21.19 -32.67
CA SER A 7 -4.13 -19.96 -31.97
C SER A 7 -4.82 -20.27 -30.64
N MET A 8 -4.32 -19.66 -29.56
CA MET A 8 -4.94 -19.66 -28.25
C MET A 8 -5.52 -18.28 -27.94
N SER A 9 -6.77 -18.24 -27.47
CA SER A 9 -7.45 -17.00 -27.09
C SER A 9 -8.11 -17.14 -25.72
N ARG A 10 -8.11 -16.06 -24.93
CA ARG A 10 -8.78 -15.99 -23.62
C ARG A 10 -10.22 -15.49 -23.80
N ILE A 11 -11.11 -16.41 -24.16
CA ILE A 11 -12.53 -16.11 -24.45
C ILE A 11 -13.45 -16.36 -23.25
N ASP A 12 -13.11 -17.31 -22.38
CA ASP A 12 -13.86 -17.57 -21.14
C ASP A 12 -13.51 -16.56 -20.06
N ARG A 13 -14.53 -15.96 -19.43
CA ARG A 13 -14.40 -14.87 -18.44
C ARG A 13 -15.42 -14.99 -17.34
N VAL A 14 -15.04 -14.58 -16.14
CA VAL A 14 -15.95 -14.37 -15.01
C VAL A 14 -16.05 -12.88 -14.75
N LEU A 15 -17.27 -12.36 -14.75
CA LEU A 15 -17.58 -10.97 -14.43
C LEU A 15 -18.14 -10.89 -13.00
N ALA A 16 -17.70 -9.90 -12.26
CA ALA A 16 -18.05 -9.70 -10.85
C ALA A 16 -18.50 -8.25 -10.64
N MET A 17 -19.56 -8.06 -9.85
CA MET A 17 -20.00 -6.73 -9.43
C MET A 17 -19.13 -6.18 -8.30
N ASP A 18 -18.91 -4.87 -8.26
CA ASP A 18 -18.10 -4.24 -7.21
C ASP A 18 -18.65 -4.46 -5.80
N GLY A 19 -19.99 -4.47 -5.65
CA GLY A 19 -20.64 -4.78 -4.37
C GLY A 19 -20.34 -6.19 -3.88
N TRP A 20 -20.25 -7.17 -4.79
CA TRP A 20 -19.90 -8.54 -4.45
C TRP A 20 -18.43 -8.66 -4.02
N LEU A 21 -17.54 -7.94 -4.68
CA LEU A 21 -16.12 -7.84 -4.30
C LEU A 21 -15.90 -7.10 -2.97
N ALA A 22 -16.91 -6.38 -2.47
CA ALA A 22 -16.86 -5.68 -1.19
C ALA A 22 -17.27 -6.56 0.00
N LEU A 23 -17.85 -7.75 -0.23
CA LEU A 23 -18.27 -8.69 0.83
C LEU A 23 -17.10 -9.35 1.58
N GLY A 24 -15.86 -9.04 1.21
CA GLY A 24 -14.65 -9.42 1.94
C GLY A 24 -13.98 -10.70 1.46
N GLU A 25 -14.68 -11.52 0.67
CA GLU A 25 -14.09 -12.70 0.06
C GLU A 25 -13.14 -12.28 -1.07
N ASN A 26 -11.90 -12.78 -1.07
CA ASN A 26 -10.96 -12.57 -2.18
C ASN A 26 -11.07 -13.72 -3.21
N PRO A 27 -11.88 -13.57 -4.28
CA PRO A 27 -11.97 -14.60 -5.30
C PRO A 27 -10.66 -14.69 -6.08
N THR A 28 -10.19 -15.92 -6.29
CA THR A 28 -9.11 -16.25 -7.20
C THR A 28 -9.66 -17.07 -8.36
N LEU A 29 -9.24 -16.75 -9.58
CA LEU A 29 -9.67 -17.46 -10.78
C LEU A 29 -8.59 -18.45 -11.20
N TRP A 30 -8.97 -19.71 -11.33
CA TRP A 30 -8.09 -20.81 -11.70
C TRP A 30 -8.50 -21.39 -13.04
N VAL A 31 -7.51 -21.68 -13.89
CA VAL A 31 -7.70 -22.37 -15.16
C VAL A 31 -7.32 -23.83 -14.94
N LEU A 32 -8.27 -24.74 -15.15
CA LEU A 32 -8.00 -26.17 -15.06
C LEU A 32 -7.45 -26.71 -16.39
N PRO A 33 -6.70 -27.83 -16.35
CA PRO A 33 -6.27 -28.52 -17.55
C PRO A 33 -7.45 -28.83 -18.47
N ARG A 34 -7.24 -28.63 -19.76
CA ARG A 34 -8.18 -29.02 -20.80
C ARG A 34 -8.38 -30.54 -20.77
N SER A 35 -9.63 -30.99 -20.91
CA SER A 35 -9.98 -32.40 -21.09
C SER A 35 -10.41 -32.66 -22.53
N VAL A 36 -11.69 -32.94 -22.77
CA VAL A 36 -12.27 -33.27 -24.08
C VAL A 36 -12.79 -32.08 -24.88
N SER A 37 -12.95 -30.92 -24.24
CA SER A 37 -13.38 -29.67 -24.88
C SER A 37 -12.19 -28.89 -25.44
N ASP A 38 -12.39 -28.05 -26.44
CA ASP A 38 -11.40 -27.06 -26.89
C ASP A 38 -11.30 -25.84 -25.94
N HIS A 39 -12.14 -25.79 -24.90
CA HIS A 39 -12.10 -24.81 -23.80
C HIS A 39 -11.41 -25.36 -22.55
N CYS A 40 -10.83 -24.46 -21.75
CA CYS A 40 -10.29 -24.79 -20.44
C CYS A 40 -11.31 -24.41 -19.34
N PRO A 41 -11.68 -25.33 -18.44
CA PRO A 41 -12.60 -25.00 -17.36
C PRO A 41 -12.03 -23.90 -16.44
N LEU A 42 -12.89 -22.97 -16.04
CA LEU A 42 -12.55 -21.92 -15.07
C LEU A 42 -13.18 -22.23 -13.71
N VAL A 43 -12.41 -22.09 -12.64
CA VAL A 43 -12.89 -22.26 -11.27
C VAL A 43 -12.61 -21.00 -10.46
N VAL A 44 -13.66 -20.46 -9.85
CA VAL A 44 -13.55 -19.39 -8.86
C VAL A 44 -13.40 -20.02 -7.49
N ARG A 45 -12.36 -19.64 -6.76
CA ARG A 45 -12.11 -20.13 -5.39
C ARG A 45 -12.05 -18.95 -4.43
N PHE A 46 -12.73 -19.08 -3.30
CA PHE A 46 -12.72 -18.12 -2.20
C PHE A 46 -11.79 -18.66 -1.13
N LYS A 47 -10.62 -18.03 -1.00
CA LYS A 47 -9.63 -18.45 -0.03
C LYS A 47 -8.90 -17.23 0.48
N ASP A 48 -9.19 -16.88 1.72
CA ASP A 48 -8.48 -15.82 2.41
C ASP A 48 -7.27 -16.38 3.12
N PHE A 49 -6.16 -15.66 2.95
CA PHE A 49 -4.87 -16.04 3.45
C PHE A 49 -4.29 -14.90 4.26
N ASP A 50 -3.87 -15.20 5.49
CA ASP A 50 -3.10 -14.25 6.27
C ASP A 50 -1.63 -14.25 5.80
N TRP A 51 -1.28 -13.18 5.08
CA TRP A 51 0.10 -12.90 4.65
C TRP A 51 0.95 -12.26 5.76
N GLY A 52 0.35 -12.03 6.93
CA GLY A 52 0.96 -11.38 8.07
C GLY A 52 0.85 -9.85 8.00
N PRO A 53 1.66 -9.14 8.81
CA PRO A 53 1.54 -7.70 8.96
C PRO A 53 1.82 -6.96 7.64
N LYS A 54 1.01 -5.94 7.36
CA LYS A 54 1.16 -5.10 6.16
C LYS A 54 2.59 -4.53 6.08
N PRO A 55 3.24 -4.62 4.91
CA PRO A 55 4.58 -4.07 4.74
C PRO A 55 4.53 -2.55 4.93
N PHE A 56 5.64 -2.00 5.45
CA PHE A 56 5.80 -0.55 5.51
C PHE A 56 5.89 0.02 4.10
N ARG A 57 5.15 1.10 3.85
CA ARG A 57 5.20 1.88 2.62
C ARG A 57 5.44 3.32 3.02
N PHE A 58 6.35 3.97 2.30
CA PHE A 58 6.65 5.37 2.50
C PHE A 58 5.53 6.22 1.90
N ASN A 59 4.98 7.18 2.65
CA ASN A 59 4.00 8.12 2.11
C ASN A 59 4.70 9.42 1.71
N ASN A 60 4.50 9.86 0.48
CA ASN A 60 5.22 11.02 -0.07
C ASN A 60 4.88 12.34 0.64
N HIS A 61 3.64 12.50 1.11
CA HIS A 61 3.22 13.70 1.85
C HIS A 61 4.03 13.93 3.14
N TRP A 62 4.74 12.92 3.67
CA TRP A 62 5.63 13.12 4.81
C TRP A 62 6.74 14.12 4.49
N LEU A 63 7.19 14.19 3.25
CA LEU A 63 8.21 15.14 2.80
C LEU A 63 7.76 16.60 2.88
N GLU A 64 6.45 16.84 2.88
CA GLU A 64 5.85 18.17 2.99
C GLU A 64 5.71 18.62 4.45
N HIS A 65 5.84 17.70 5.41
CA HIS A 65 5.75 18.02 6.82
C HIS A 65 7.05 18.63 7.33
N LYS A 66 6.98 19.84 7.89
CA LYS A 66 8.14 20.64 8.35
C LYS A 66 9.13 19.86 9.22
N ASP A 67 8.63 19.03 10.14
CA ASP A 67 9.47 18.31 11.11
C ASP A 67 10.04 16.99 10.57
N PHE A 68 9.54 16.48 9.43
CA PHE A 68 9.90 15.15 8.95
C PHE A 68 11.39 15.03 8.62
N LYS A 69 11.96 16.05 7.97
CA LYS A 69 13.39 16.09 7.65
C LYS A 69 14.25 16.00 8.91
N GLY A 70 13.90 16.76 9.95
CA GLY A 70 14.61 16.73 11.23
C GLY A 70 14.58 15.36 11.89
N VAL A 71 13.43 14.67 11.86
CA VAL A 71 13.29 13.30 12.39
C VAL A 71 14.25 12.33 11.69
N VAL A 72 14.35 12.41 10.36
CA VAL A 72 15.25 11.55 9.58
C VAL A 72 16.72 11.88 9.90
N GLU A 73 17.09 13.16 9.89
CA GLU A 73 18.47 13.60 10.13
C GLU A 73 18.97 13.25 11.52
N ASN A 74 18.16 13.47 12.56
CA ASN A 74 18.49 13.16 13.95
C ASN A 74 18.78 11.66 14.11
N PHE A 75 17.87 10.81 13.64
CA PHE A 75 18.09 9.36 13.67
C PHE A 75 19.34 8.95 12.87
N TRP A 76 19.57 9.58 11.72
CA TRP A 76 20.69 9.20 10.86
C TRP A 76 22.04 9.51 11.49
N ARG A 77 22.14 10.62 12.24
CA ARG A 77 23.33 11.05 12.99
C ARG A 77 23.56 10.24 14.26
N GLU A 78 22.50 9.92 14.99
CA GLU A 78 22.60 9.17 16.26
C GLU A 78 22.88 7.68 16.05
N ASN A 79 22.56 7.14 14.88
CA ASN A 79 22.75 5.72 14.59
C ASN A 79 24.23 5.38 14.32
N ASN A 80 24.86 4.77 15.31
CA ASN A 80 26.25 4.29 15.29
C ASN A 80 26.39 2.79 14.97
N THR A 81 25.59 2.25 14.04
CA THR A 81 25.75 0.84 13.63
C THR A 81 27.10 0.61 12.96
N ILE A 82 27.87 -0.36 13.45
CA ILE A 82 29.18 -0.75 12.91
C ILE A 82 29.06 -2.06 12.13
N GLY A 83 29.76 -2.16 10.99
CA GLY A 83 29.82 -3.37 10.17
C GLY A 83 30.17 -3.03 8.72
N TRP A 84 30.12 -4.02 7.83
CA TRP A 84 30.25 -3.76 6.39
C TRP A 84 29.11 -2.86 5.90
N MET A 85 29.40 -2.02 4.90
CA MET A 85 28.52 -0.91 4.48
C MET A 85 27.07 -1.33 4.20
N ALA A 86 26.86 -2.47 3.54
CA ALA A 86 25.51 -2.96 3.23
C ALA A 86 24.71 -3.33 4.50
N TYR A 87 25.37 -3.86 5.53
CA TYR A 87 24.72 -4.14 6.81
C TYR A 87 24.39 -2.87 7.57
N VAL A 88 25.33 -1.90 7.61
CA VAL A 88 25.09 -0.59 8.21
C VAL A 88 23.88 0.07 7.56
N LEU A 89 23.81 0.08 6.23
CA LEU A 89 22.70 0.66 5.48
C LEU A 89 21.37 -0.07 5.78
N LYS A 90 21.37 -1.40 5.79
CA LYS A 90 20.20 -2.23 6.12
C LYS A 90 19.68 -1.92 7.53
N GLU A 91 20.53 -1.89 8.54
CA GLU A 91 20.11 -1.61 9.92
C GLU A 91 19.67 -0.14 10.10
N LYS A 92 20.32 0.82 9.41
CA LYS A 92 19.83 2.21 9.36
C LYS A 92 18.43 2.29 8.78
N PHE A 93 18.14 1.67 7.63
CA PHE A 93 16.78 1.66 7.08
C PHE A 93 15.77 0.94 7.99
N LYS A 94 16.17 -0.16 8.64
CA LYS A 94 15.32 -0.89 9.58
C LYS A 94 14.94 -0.04 10.79
N GLY A 95 15.88 0.67 11.38
CA GLY A 95 15.61 1.57 12.50
C GLY A 95 14.83 2.81 12.07
N LEU A 96 15.17 3.41 10.92
CA LEU A 96 14.47 4.57 10.39
C LEU A 96 12.99 4.26 10.14
N LYS A 97 12.69 3.06 9.62
CA LYS A 97 11.31 2.57 9.48
C LYS A 97 10.54 2.57 10.82
N ALA A 98 11.17 2.20 11.92
CA ALA A 98 10.52 2.21 13.24
C ALA A 98 10.25 3.63 13.72
N ILE A 99 11.24 4.53 13.60
CA ILE A 99 11.09 5.94 13.97
C ILE A 99 10.00 6.63 13.15
N ILE A 100 10.00 6.46 11.82
CA ILE A 100 8.97 7.05 10.96
C ILE A 100 7.57 6.53 11.32
N LYS A 101 7.43 5.24 11.68
CA LYS A 101 6.14 4.68 12.12
C LYS A 101 5.64 5.31 13.43
N ALA A 102 6.53 5.51 14.39
CA ALA A 102 6.19 6.15 15.67
C ALA A 102 5.80 7.61 15.45
N TRP A 103 6.66 8.37 14.77
CA TRP A 103 6.41 9.76 14.41
C TRP A 103 5.11 9.93 13.61
N ASN A 104 4.83 9.08 12.62
CA ASN A 104 3.58 9.18 11.85
C ASN A 104 2.36 8.96 12.74
N ARG A 105 2.43 8.07 13.73
CA ARG A 105 1.34 7.87 14.70
C ARG A 105 1.16 9.09 15.60
N GLU A 106 2.23 9.76 16.00
CA GLU A 106 2.16 10.98 16.81
C GLU A 106 1.62 12.17 16.00
N ALA A 107 2.23 12.45 14.85
CA ALA A 107 1.86 13.58 14.00
C ALA A 107 0.45 13.44 13.42
N TYR A 108 0.11 12.26 12.85
CA TYR A 108 -1.16 12.07 12.13
C TYR A 108 -2.20 11.29 12.93
N GLY A 109 -1.82 10.49 13.93
CA GLY A 109 -2.75 9.71 14.75
C GLY A 109 -3.65 8.78 13.95
N VAL A 110 -4.87 8.59 14.44
CA VAL A 110 -5.97 8.03 13.66
C VAL A 110 -6.57 9.18 12.85
N VAL A 111 -6.16 9.29 11.59
CA VAL A 111 -6.49 10.43 10.72
C VAL A 111 -8.00 10.65 10.62
N ASP A 112 -8.79 9.58 10.51
CA ASP A 112 -10.24 9.68 10.39
C ASP A 112 -10.90 10.23 11.67
N GLU A 113 -10.44 9.81 12.85
CA GLU A 113 -10.91 10.34 14.14
C GLU A 113 -10.53 11.82 14.30
N LYS A 114 -9.30 12.21 13.94
CA LYS A 114 -8.87 13.62 13.96
C LYS A 114 -9.72 14.48 13.03
N ILE A 115 -10.00 14.00 11.82
CA ILE A 115 -10.85 14.69 10.86
C ILE A 115 -12.27 14.86 11.43
N MET A 116 -12.86 13.81 12.01
CA MET A 116 -14.20 13.89 12.61
C MET A 116 -14.24 14.90 13.77
N LYS A 117 -13.22 14.89 14.62
CA LYS A 117 -13.09 15.85 15.72
C LYS A 117 -13.00 17.29 15.21
N LEU A 118 -12.13 17.56 14.25
CA LEU A 118 -11.98 18.90 13.67
C LEU A 118 -13.28 19.41 13.03
N ILE A 119 -14.01 18.54 12.31
CA ILE A 119 -15.32 18.89 11.74
C ILE A 119 -16.32 19.23 12.85
N SER A 120 -16.35 18.45 13.93
CA SER A 120 -17.21 18.71 15.10
C SER A 120 -16.87 20.04 15.76
N ASP A 121 -15.59 20.31 16.02
CA ASP A 121 -15.12 21.53 16.69
C ASP A 121 -15.42 22.78 15.83
N ILE A 122 -15.22 22.68 14.51
CA ILE A 122 -15.60 23.73 13.55
C ILE A 122 -17.11 23.95 13.58
N SER A 123 -17.91 22.89 13.55
CA SER A 123 -19.37 22.98 13.56
C SER A 123 -19.90 23.65 14.83
N LEU A 124 -19.28 23.42 15.99
CA LEU A 124 -19.66 24.10 17.23
C LEU A 124 -19.39 25.61 17.15
N LEU A 125 -18.27 26.02 16.56
CA LEU A 125 -17.95 27.43 16.35
C LEU A 125 -18.87 28.07 15.31
N ASP A 126 -19.26 27.35 14.26
CA ASP A 126 -20.19 27.86 13.25
C ASP A 126 -21.60 28.08 13.85
N ILE A 127 -22.12 27.12 14.63
CA ILE A 127 -23.39 27.27 15.35
C ILE A 127 -23.34 28.46 16.31
N LYS A 128 -22.25 28.59 17.09
CA LYS A 128 -22.08 29.74 17.99
C LYS A 128 -22.05 31.07 17.21
N GLY A 129 -21.33 31.10 16.09
CA GLY A 129 -21.23 32.27 15.23
C GLY A 129 -22.57 32.72 14.64
N GLU A 130 -23.46 31.78 14.32
CA GLU A 130 -24.82 32.07 13.86
C GLU A 130 -25.73 32.60 14.97
N LEU A 131 -25.58 32.10 16.20
CA LEU A 131 -26.47 32.45 17.31
C LEU A 131 -26.10 33.77 17.99
N VAL A 132 -24.82 33.96 18.31
CA VAL A 132 -24.34 35.06 19.18
C VAL A 132 -23.15 35.81 18.60
N GLY A 133 -22.64 35.40 17.44
CA GLY A 133 -21.38 35.89 16.89
C GLY A 133 -20.16 35.22 17.52
N LEU A 134 -18.98 35.48 16.95
CA LEU A 134 -17.70 34.97 17.43
C LEU A 134 -16.81 36.12 17.90
N LEU A 135 -16.06 35.87 18.98
CA LEU A 135 -14.97 36.73 19.41
C LEU A 135 -13.78 36.61 18.42
N GLU A 136 -12.89 37.59 18.40
CA GLU A 136 -11.74 37.60 17.49
C GLU A 136 -10.80 36.39 17.70
N GLU A 137 -10.62 35.98 18.96
CA GLU A 137 -9.88 34.76 19.32
C GLU A 137 -10.53 33.50 18.74
N GLU A 138 -11.86 33.43 18.75
CA GLU A 138 -12.62 32.28 18.23
C GLU A 138 -12.60 32.23 16.71
N VAL A 139 -12.60 33.40 16.05
CA VAL A 139 -12.35 33.49 14.60
C VAL A 139 -10.95 32.99 14.26
N GLY A 140 -9.95 33.36 15.07
CA GLY A 140 -8.58 32.84 14.96
C GLY A 140 -8.51 31.32 15.12
N CYS A 141 -9.14 30.79 16.17
CA CYS A 141 -9.25 29.36 16.43
C CYS A 141 -9.94 28.62 15.28
N ARG A 142 -11.05 29.13 14.76
CA ARG A 142 -11.74 28.52 13.62
C ARG A 142 -10.83 28.44 12.39
N LYS A 143 -10.06 29.50 12.09
CA LYS A 143 -9.09 29.50 10.98
C LYS A 143 -8.01 28.44 11.16
N THR A 144 -7.48 28.25 12.37
CA THR A 144 -6.46 27.22 12.61
C THR A 144 -7.02 25.82 12.45
N LEU A 145 -8.23 25.56 12.97
CA LEU A 145 -8.93 24.27 12.79
C LEU A 145 -9.18 23.94 11.32
N PHE A 146 -9.66 24.91 10.52
CA PHE A 146 -9.85 24.72 9.08
C PHE A 146 -8.54 24.42 8.35
N SER A 147 -7.46 25.13 8.71
CA SER A 147 -6.14 24.89 8.14
C SER A 147 -5.66 23.47 8.43
N GLU A 148 -5.77 23.01 9.69
CA GLU A 148 -5.40 21.65 10.07
C GLU A 148 -6.25 20.60 9.36
N LEU A 149 -7.57 20.81 9.26
CA LEU A 149 -8.47 19.92 8.54
C LEU A 149 -8.09 19.82 7.06
N TRP A 150 -7.79 20.95 6.43
CA TRP A 150 -7.37 21.01 5.04
C TRP A 150 -6.06 20.24 4.81
N HIS A 151 -5.07 20.44 5.68
CA HIS A 151 -3.81 19.70 5.64
C HIS A 151 -4.00 18.19 5.78
N LEU A 152 -4.85 17.73 6.71
CA LEU A 152 -5.14 16.31 6.88
C LEU A 152 -5.87 15.71 5.67
N LYS A 153 -6.82 16.44 5.07
CA LYS A 153 -7.53 16.01 3.86
C LYS A 153 -6.58 15.87 2.67
N GLN A 154 -5.72 16.86 2.44
CA GLN A 154 -4.70 16.82 1.39
C GLN A 154 -3.71 15.66 1.56
N SER A 155 -3.27 15.44 2.80
CA SER A 155 -2.41 14.30 3.15
C SER A 155 -3.07 12.96 2.81
N ASN A 156 -4.34 12.77 3.18
CA ASN A 156 -5.08 11.53 2.89
C ASN A 156 -5.27 11.33 1.37
N GLU A 157 -5.63 12.38 0.64
CA GLU A 157 -5.73 12.35 -0.82
C GLU A 157 -4.41 11.95 -1.47
N SER A 158 -3.29 12.53 -1.03
CA SER A 158 -1.94 12.20 -1.51
C SER A 158 -1.61 10.71 -1.30
N VAL A 159 -2.00 10.14 -0.16
CA VAL A 159 -1.86 8.70 0.11
C VAL A 159 -2.69 7.86 -0.87
N LEU A 160 -3.95 8.23 -1.14
CA LEU A 160 -4.82 7.52 -2.06
C LEU A 160 -4.30 7.56 -3.50
N ILE A 161 -3.85 8.73 -3.95
CA ILE A 161 -3.22 8.91 -5.26
C ILE A 161 -1.97 8.04 -5.37
N GLN A 162 -1.05 8.13 -4.40
CA GLN A 162 0.19 7.36 -4.40
C GLN A 162 -0.05 5.85 -4.44
N ARG A 163 -1.05 5.36 -3.67
CA ARG A 163 -1.39 3.93 -3.62
C ARG A 163 -2.09 3.45 -4.89
N SER A 164 -2.95 4.27 -5.47
CA SER A 164 -3.67 3.92 -6.71
C SER A 164 -2.74 3.85 -7.93
N ARG A 165 -1.60 4.57 -7.91
CA ARG A 165 -0.73 4.78 -9.07
C ARG A 165 -1.47 5.32 -10.31
N ALA A 166 -2.60 6.02 -10.11
CA ALA A 166 -3.32 6.67 -11.19
C ALA A 166 -2.55 7.93 -11.61
N ALA A 167 -1.99 7.91 -12.83
CA ALA A 167 -1.23 9.05 -13.37
C ALA A 167 -2.12 10.11 -14.04
N TRP A 168 -3.36 9.76 -14.39
CA TRP A 168 -4.21 10.55 -15.31
C TRP A 168 -5.21 11.48 -14.62
N LEU A 169 -5.54 11.27 -13.34
CA LEU A 169 -6.40 12.19 -12.61
C LEU A 169 -5.58 13.40 -12.16
N LYS A 170 -5.67 14.49 -12.92
CA LYS A 170 -5.28 15.82 -12.45
C LYS A 170 -6.30 16.28 -11.40
N LYS A 171 -5.79 16.71 -10.25
CA LYS A 171 -6.48 17.33 -9.11
C LYS A 171 -7.77 18.04 -9.55
N GLY A 172 -8.94 17.56 -9.10
CA GLY A 172 -10.21 18.20 -9.45
C GLY A 172 -11.46 17.48 -8.96
N ASP A 173 -11.42 16.16 -8.82
CA ASP A 173 -12.55 15.40 -8.27
C ASP A 173 -12.12 14.68 -6.98
N ALA A 174 -12.79 14.97 -5.86
CA ALA A 174 -12.57 14.35 -4.56
C ALA A 174 -13.11 12.91 -4.50
N ASN A 175 -13.05 12.20 -5.62
CA ASN A 175 -13.60 10.88 -5.79
C ASN A 175 -12.66 9.82 -5.19
N THR A 176 -12.70 9.73 -3.86
CA THR A 176 -11.98 8.70 -3.10
C THR A 176 -12.41 7.29 -3.52
N SER A 177 -13.67 7.09 -3.93
CA SER A 177 -14.20 5.80 -4.37
C SER A 177 -13.43 5.22 -5.57
N TYR A 178 -13.09 6.07 -6.55
CA TYR A 178 -12.27 5.67 -7.70
C TYR A 178 -10.89 5.19 -7.26
N PHE A 179 -10.20 5.97 -6.42
CA PHE A 179 -8.88 5.59 -5.93
C PHE A 179 -8.93 4.29 -5.12
N HIS A 180 -9.95 4.10 -4.30
CA HIS A 180 -10.18 2.85 -3.58
C HIS A 180 -10.39 1.67 -4.52
N ALA A 181 -11.19 1.82 -5.59
CA ALA A 181 -11.40 0.78 -6.59
C ALA A 181 -10.08 0.41 -7.31
N CYS A 182 -9.29 1.40 -7.72
CA CYS A 182 -7.97 1.17 -8.32
C CYS A 182 -7.02 0.44 -7.36
N ILE A 183 -6.96 0.86 -6.09
CA ILE A 183 -6.12 0.21 -5.06
C ILE A 183 -6.54 -1.26 -4.89
N LYS A 184 -7.85 -1.53 -4.79
CA LYS A 184 -8.39 -2.90 -4.66
C LYS A 184 -8.02 -3.76 -5.88
N SER A 185 -8.26 -3.25 -7.09
CA SER A 185 -7.93 -3.95 -8.34
C SER A 185 -6.43 -4.28 -8.43
N ARG A 186 -5.57 -3.30 -8.15
CA ARG A 186 -4.11 -3.51 -8.11
C ARG A 186 -3.70 -4.50 -7.02
N GLY A 187 -4.33 -4.44 -5.85
CA GLY A 187 -4.09 -5.39 -4.77
C GLY A 187 -4.34 -6.83 -5.23
N LYS A 188 -5.46 -7.06 -5.93
CA LYS A 188 -5.81 -8.37 -6.50
C LYS A 188 -4.82 -8.82 -7.57
N GLN A 189 -4.47 -7.93 -8.52
CA GLN A 189 -3.53 -8.26 -9.60
C GLN A 189 -2.12 -8.59 -9.10
N ASN A 190 -1.65 -7.91 -8.04
CA ASN A 190 -0.31 -8.12 -7.49
C ASN A 190 -0.27 -9.21 -6.41
N SER A 191 -1.41 -9.83 -6.07
CA SER A 191 -1.46 -10.89 -5.07
C SER A 191 -0.95 -12.21 -5.67
N ILE A 192 0.02 -12.83 -5.00
CA ILE A 192 0.53 -14.15 -5.40
C ILE A 192 -0.35 -15.19 -4.70
N SER A 193 -1.28 -15.80 -5.44
CA SER A 193 -2.21 -16.78 -4.85
C SER A 193 -1.61 -18.18 -4.72
N ALA A 194 -0.66 -18.52 -5.60
CA ALA A 194 0.03 -19.81 -5.59
C ALA A 194 1.32 -19.76 -6.41
N LEU A 195 2.20 -20.73 -6.17
CA LEU A 195 3.37 -21.02 -7.00
C LEU A 195 3.31 -22.47 -7.49
N GLN A 196 3.65 -22.69 -8.75
CA GLN A 196 3.80 -24.02 -9.31
C GLN A 196 5.23 -24.52 -9.07
N THR A 197 5.35 -25.75 -8.58
CA THR A 197 6.61 -26.47 -8.39
C THR A 197 6.55 -27.83 -9.09
N ASP A 198 7.67 -28.52 -9.18
CA ASP A 198 7.72 -29.88 -9.74
C ASP A 198 6.84 -30.87 -8.94
N MET A 199 6.63 -30.61 -7.65
CA MET A 199 5.78 -31.41 -6.75
C MET A 199 4.31 -30.95 -6.77
N GLY A 200 3.96 -29.95 -7.57
CA GLY A 200 2.60 -29.39 -7.68
C GLY A 200 2.47 -27.95 -7.19
N TRP A 201 1.21 -27.53 -6.98
CA TRP A 201 0.87 -26.16 -6.57
C TRP A 201 1.02 -25.96 -5.06
N VAL A 202 1.70 -24.88 -4.67
CA VAL A 202 1.79 -24.41 -3.28
C VAL A 202 1.01 -23.12 -3.12
N GLU A 203 -0.04 -23.17 -2.32
CA GLU A 203 -0.98 -22.05 -2.12
C GLU A 203 -0.83 -21.39 -0.74
N SER A 204 -0.24 -22.07 0.25
CA SER A 204 -0.17 -21.54 1.60
C SER A 204 0.85 -20.38 1.68
N PRO A 205 0.55 -19.26 2.36
CA PRO A 205 1.49 -18.16 2.52
C PRO A 205 2.82 -18.56 3.16
N VAL A 206 2.79 -19.53 4.08
CA VAL A 206 4.00 -20.08 4.69
C VAL A 206 4.83 -20.84 3.65
N GLY A 207 4.20 -21.75 2.89
CA GLY A 207 4.87 -22.51 1.85
C GLY A 207 5.42 -21.63 0.73
N ILE A 208 4.62 -20.67 0.24
CA ILE A 208 5.05 -19.70 -0.77
C ILE A 208 6.26 -18.89 -0.28
N ARG A 209 6.23 -18.38 0.96
CA ARG A 209 7.36 -17.64 1.54
C ARG A 209 8.63 -18.49 1.63
N GLN A 210 8.50 -19.72 2.11
CA GLN A 210 9.63 -20.66 2.21
C GLN A 210 10.22 -20.97 0.83
N LEU A 211 9.36 -21.25 -0.16
CA LEU A 211 9.79 -21.50 -1.54
C LEU A 211 10.55 -20.31 -2.11
N VAL A 212 10.00 -19.10 -2.03
CA VAL A 212 10.66 -17.89 -2.54
C VAL A 212 12.02 -17.68 -1.86
N VAL A 213 12.10 -17.83 -0.53
CA VAL A 213 13.36 -17.69 0.21
C VAL A 213 14.37 -18.75 -0.20
N SER A 214 13.94 -20.01 -0.32
CA SER A 214 14.81 -21.12 -0.72
C SER A 214 15.36 -20.93 -2.13
N PHE A 215 14.50 -20.52 -3.07
CA PHE A 215 14.87 -20.22 -4.45
C PHE A 215 15.96 -19.15 -4.51
N PHE A 216 15.73 -17.99 -3.90
CA PHE A 216 16.71 -16.90 -3.94
C PHE A 216 17.99 -17.23 -3.17
N ARG A 217 17.90 -17.95 -2.04
CA ARG A 217 19.09 -18.40 -1.31
C ARG A 217 19.97 -19.28 -2.20
N ASN A 218 19.38 -20.27 -2.86
CA ASN A 218 20.10 -21.17 -3.76
C ASN A 218 20.64 -20.43 -4.99
N HIS A 219 19.83 -19.54 -5.58
CA HIS A 219 20.23 -18.74 -6.73
C HIS A 219 21.45 -17.87 -6.39
N PHE A 220 21.42 -17.14 -5.28
CA PHE A 220 22.54 -16.28 -4.87
C PHE A 220 23.76 -17.06 -4.39
N SER A 221 23.61 -18.28 -3.87
CA SER A 221 24.75 -19.14 -3.52
C SER A 221 25.39 -19.84 -4.72
N SER A 222 24.61 -20.10 -5.78
CA SER A 222 25.08 -20.82 -6.98
C SER A 222 25.93 -19.97 -7.93
N VAL A 223 25.86 -18.64 -7.81
CA VAL A 223 26.58 -17.70 -8.68
C VAL A 223 27.79 -17.14 -7.93
N GLN A 224 29.00 -17.31 -8.48
CA GLN A 224 30.16 -16.55 -8.02
C GLN A 224 30.03 -15.10 -8.50
N TRP A 225 29.58 -14.23 -7.60
CA TRP A 225 29.47 -12.80 -7.89
C TRP A 225 30.84 -12.12 -7.76
N GLN A 226 31.45 -11.71 -8.87
CA GLN A 226 32.49 -10.68 -8.83
C GLN A 226 31.81 -9.34 -8.53
N ARG A 227 31.77 -8.97 -7.24
CA ARG A 227 31.18 -7.70 -6.83
C ARG A 227 32.13 -6.56 -7.19
N PRO A 228 31.65 -5.50 -7.88
CA PRO A 228 32.46 -4.31 -8.07
C PRO A 228 32.85 -3.74 -6.70
N LYS A 229 34.14 -3.52 -6.49
CA LYS A 229 34.66 -2.83 -5.32
C LYS A 229 34.50 -1.33 -5.57
N LEU A 230 34.04 -0.59 -4.55
CA LEU A 230 33.98 0.87 -4.58
C LEU A 230 35.37 1.48 -4.30
N ASP A 231 36.44 0.82 -4.72
CA ASP A 231 37.79 1.33 -4.55
C ASP A 231 38.02 2.42 -5.62
N GLY A 232 38.05 3.70 -5.21
CA GLY A 232 38.36 4.83 -6.09
C GLY A 232 37.25 5.86 -6.35
N ILE A 233 36.17 5.88 -5.54
CA ILE A 233 35.27 7.04 -5.39
C ILE A 233 35.47 7.63 -4.00
#